data_AF-A0A4P5UEZ0-F1
#
_entry.id   AF-A0A4P5UEZ0-F1
#
_cell.length_a   1.000
_cell.length_b   1.000
_cell.length_c   1.000
_cell.angle_alpha   90.00
_cell.angle_beta   90.00
_cell.angle_gamma   90.00
#
_symmetry.space_group_name_H-M   'P 1'
#
loop_
_entity.id
_entity.type
_entity.pdbx_description
1 polymer ?
#
loop_
_entity_poly.entity_id
_entity_poly.type
_entity_poly.pdbx_seq_one_letter_code
_entity_poly.pdbx_strand_id
1 'polypeptide(L)'
;MGDETQLQKRSYQSRTFETGDKEKVLRAAISTLQDLGFVIDRADLMLGSVSATKQDRNIIRITVSVRSKGNDRMLVRANAQFNVSPIEDPKHYQDFFSSLEKSLFLTAHAGE
;
A
#
# COMPACT_ATOMS: atom_id res chain seq x y z
N MET A 1 -24.62 -3.05 -13.09
CA MET A 1 -23.31 -3.71 -13.23
C MET A 1 -22.64 -3.57 -11.87
N GLY A 2 -22.64 -4.66 -11.11
CA GLY A 2 -21.99 -4.89 -9.81
C GLY A 2 -21.92 -3.76 -8.78
N ASP A 3 -22.95 -3.62 -7.94
CA ASP A 3 -22.83 -3.01 -6.61
C ASP A 3 -21.94 -3.91 -5.72
N GLU A 4 -20.62 -3.85 -5.90
CA GLU A 4 -19.68 -4.46 -4.97
C GLU A 4 -19.93 -3.88 -3.57
N THR A 5 -20.35 -4.74 -2.66
CA THR A 5 -20.69 -4.33 -1.28
C THR A 5 -19.53 -3.56 -0.66
N GLN A 6 -19.81 -2.50 0.11
CA GLN A 6 -18.79 -1.73 0.85
C GLN A 6 -17.80 -2.62 1.65
N LEU A 7 -18.25 -3.81 2.03
CA LEU A 7 -17.43 -4.82 2.70
C LEU A 7 -16.40 -5.46 1.75
N GLN A 8 -16.78 -5.83 0.53
CA GLN A 8 -15.85 -6.30 -0.52
C GLN A 8 -14.83 -5.22 -0.87
N LYS A 9 -15.27 -3.95 -0.92
CA LYS A 9 -14.39 -2.80 -1.17
C LYS A 9 -13.26 -2.67 -0.14
N ARG A 10 -13.57 -2.94 1.13
CA ARG A 10 -12.55 -2.98 2.20
C ARG A 10 -11.63 -4.19 2.14
N SER A 11 -12.05 -5.28 1.50
CA SER A 11 -11.27 -6.51 1.43
C SER A 11 -10.02 -6.32 0.57
N TYR A 12 -10.15 -5.71 -0.62
CA TYR A 12 -9.01 -5.51 -1.51
C TYR A 12 -8.12 -4.31 -1.12
N GLN A 13 -8.59 -3.40 -0.27
CA GLN A 13 -7.81 -2.24 0.20
C GLN A 13 -6.81 -2.59 1.31
N SER A 14 -6.78 -3.82 1.81
CA SER A 14 -5.83 -4.20 2.86
C SER A 14 -5.32 -5.62 2.70
N ARG A 15 -4.04 -5.82 3.03
CA ARG A 15 -3.40 -7.14 3.05
C ARG A 15 -2.57 -7.28 4.32
N THR A 16 -2.53 -8.48 4.88
CA THR A 16 -1.69 -8.80 6.03
C THR A 16 -0.42 -9.48 5.53
N PHE A 17 0.72 -9.07 6.09
CA PHE A 17 2.03 -9.65 5.81
C PHE A 17 2.60 -10.26 7.09
N GLU A 18 3.27 -11.40 6.96
CA GLU A 18 3.92 -12.14 8.07
C GLU A 18 5.33 -11.58 8.28
N THR A 19 5.39 -10.42 8.92
CA THR A 19 6.63 -9.76 9.31
C THR A 19 6.36 -8.86 10.52
N GLY A 20 7.26 -8.86 11.51
CA GLY A 20 7.25 -7.92 12.64
C GLY A 20 7.94 -6.58 12.36
N ASP A 21 8.62 -6.43 11.22
CA ASP A 21 9.47 -5.30 10.92
C ASP A 21 8.69 -4.16 10.22
N LYS A 22 8.09 -3.27 11.01
CA LYS A 22 7.33 -2.12 10.47
C LYS A 22 8.18 -1.28 9.50
N GLU A 23 9.46 -1.06 9.82
CA GLU A 23 10.35 -0.26 8.98
C GLU A 23 10.57 -0.91 7.61
N LYS A 24 10.80 -2.22 7.57
CA LYS A 24 10.95 -2.96 6.30
C LYS A 24 9.69 -2.83 5.45
N VAL A 25 8.51 -2.97 6.05
CA VAL A 25 7.23 -2.83 5.34
C VAL A 25 7.04 -1.43 4.77
N LEU A 26 7.35 -0.38 5.54
CA LEU A 26 7.24 1.01 5.07
C LEU A 26 8.24 1.31 3.94
N ARG A 27 9.48 0.83 4.07
CA ARG A 27 10.52 0.99 3.04
C ARG A 27 10.14 0.27 1.75
N ALA A 28 9.62 -0.94 1.85
CA ALA A 28 9.12 -1.70 0.70
C ALA A 28 7.90 -1.00 0.07
N ALA A 29 7.00 -0.45 0.88
CA ALA A 29 5.86 0.33 0.39
C ALA A 29 6.30 1.59 -0.36
N ILE A 30 7.27 2.34 0.18
CA ILE A 30 7.87 3.51 -0.49
C ILE A 30 8.46 3.12 -1.84
N SER A 31 9.27 2.06 -1.87
CA SER A 31 9.92 1.58 -3.10
C SER A 31 8.89 1.14 -4.14
N THR A 32 7.84 0.44 -3.70
CA THR A 32 6.74 0.00 -4.56
C THR A 32 5.96 1.19 -5.13
N LEU A 33 5.69 2.21 -4.32
CA LEU A 33 5.00 3.42 -4.78
C LEU A 33 5.84 4.15 -5.84
N GLN A 34 7.16 4.26 -5.63
CA GLN A 34 8.08 4.88 -6.58
C GLN A 34 8.15 4.12 -7.91
N ASP A 35 8.21 2.78 -7.88
CA ASP A 35 8.18 1.92 -9.08
C ASP A 35 6.89 2.11 -9.89
N LEU A 36 5.76 2.25 -9.20
CA LEU A 36 4.45 2.53 -9.82
C LEU A 36 4.33 3.97 -10.36
N GLY A 37 5.37 4.80 -10.20
CA GLY A 37 5.43 6.19 -10.67
C GLY A 37 4.75 7.19 -9.74
N PHE A 38 4.55 6.85 -8.46
CA PHE A 38 4.10 7.81 -7.46
C PHE A 38 5.30 8.56 -6.87
N VAL A 39 5.11 9.86 -6.64
CA VAL A 39 6.03 10.71 -5.89
C VAL A 39 5.60 10.69 -4.42
N ILE A 40 6.53 10.35 -3.52
CA ILE A 40 6.25 10.35 -2.08
C ILE A 40 6.08 11.79 -1.59
N ASP A 41 4.96 12.07 -0.92
CA ASP A 41 4.65 13.36 -0.32
C ASP A 41 5.09 13.39 1.14
N ARG A 42 4.72 12.36 1.90
CA ARG A 42 5.07 12.21 3.32
C ARG A 42 5.28 10.76 3.67
N ALA A 43 6.32 10.46 4.44
CA ALA A 43 6.51 9.15 5.07
C ALA A 43 6.76 9.35 6.57
N ASP A 44 5.92 8.74 7.40
CA ASP A 44 5.95 8.85 8.85
C ASP A 44 6.11 7.46 9.45
N LEU A 45 7.33 7.14 9.88
CA LEU A 45 7.69 5.83 10.41
C LEU A 45 7.01 5.53 11.75
N MET A 46 6.86 6.57 12.57
CA MET A 46 6.24 6.49 13.90
C MET A 46 4.76 6.13 13.78
N LEU A 47 4.03 6.90 12.96
CA LEU A 47 2.60 6.66 12.69
C LEU A 47 2.38 5.45 11.76
N GLY A 48 3.42 5.00 11.07
CA GLY A 48 3.36 3.93 10.10
C GLY A 48 2.53 4.31 8.88
N SER A 49 2.72 5.51 8.33
CA SER A 49 1.92 5.99 7.20
C SER A 49 2.82 6.59 6.11
N VAL A 50 2.46 6.34 4.86
CA VAL A 50 3.11 6.89 3.67
C VAL A 50 2.03 7.44 2.76
N SER A 51 2.16 8.70 2.36
CA SER A 51 1.30 9.35 1.37
C SER A 51 2.11 9.62 0.12
N ALA A 52 1.52 9.36 -1.04
CA ALA A 52 2.16 9.58 -2.33
C ALA A 52 1.15 10.08 -3.37
N THR A 53 1.65 10.82 -4.35
CA THR A 53 0.85 11.39 -5.44
C THR A 53 1.45 11.01 -6.78
N LYS A 54 0.62 10.54 -7.71
CA LYS A 54 0.98 10.33 -9.11
C LYS A 54 0.27 11.37 -9.95
N GLN A 55 1.03 12.12 -10.73
CA GLN A 55 0.53 13.10 -11.68
C GLN A 55 0.87 12.62 -13.09
N ASP A 56 -0.11 12.01 -13.75
CA ASP A 56 -0.07 11.71 -15.17
C ASP A 56 -1.03 12.67 -15.89
N ARG A 57 -2.13 12.17 -16.48
CA ARG A 57 -3.25 13.02 -16.94
C ARG A 57 -4.15 13.52 -15.81
N ASN A 58 -4.11 12.84 -14.66
CA ASN A 58 -4.91 13.15 -13.49
C ASN A 58 -4.10 12.97 -12.21
N ILE A 59 -4.58 13.58 -11.10
CA ILE A 59 -3.94 13.51 -9.79
C ILE A 59 -4.53 12.33 -9.02
N ILE A 60 -3.71 11.29 -8.82
CA ILE A 60 -4.03 10.16 -7.96
C ILE A 60 -3.25 10.33 -6.67
N ARG A 61 -3.96 10.36 -5.54
CA ARG A 61 -3.38 10.35 -4.20
C ARG A 61 -3.58 8.98 -3.59
N ILE A 62 -2.53 8.42 -3.02
CA ILE A 62 -2.59 7.16 -2.29
C ILE A 62 -2.00 7.34 -0.90
N THR A 63 -2.70 6.81 0.10
CA THR A 63 -2.23 6.73 1.47
C THR A 63 -2.12 5.26 1.86
N VAL A 64 -0.91 4.85 2.24
CA VAL A 64 -0.59 3.52 2.73
C VAL A 64 -0.33 3.61 4.22
N SER A 65 -1.02 2.79 5.01
CA SER A 65 -0.83 2.71 6.46
C SER A 65 -0.46 1.29 6.87
N VAL A 66 0.52 1.17 7.75
CA VAL A 66 1.09 -0.06 8.27
C VAL A 66 0.88 -0.08 9.78
N ARG A 67 0.12 -1.07 10.25
CA ARG A 67 -0.19 -1.25 11.67
C ARG A 67 0.09 -2.68 12.09
N SER A 68 0.57 -2.87 13.31
CA SER A 68 0.73 -4.20 13.87
C SER A 68 -0.63 -4.89 14.03
N LYS A 69 -0.66 -6.19 13.73
CA LYS A 69 -1.80 -7.08 13.89
C LYS A 69 -1.33 -8.32 14.66
N GLY A 70 -1.03 -8.12 15.95
CA GLY A 70 -0.34 -9.12 16.79
C GLY A 70 1.18 -8.86 16.84
N ASN A 71 1.95 -9.88 17.21
CA ASN A 71 3.40 -9.75 17.40
C ASN A 71 4.23 -9.90 16.13
N ASP A 72 3.76 -10.67 15.15
CA ASP A 72 4.57 -11.04 13.97
C ASP A 72 3.89 -10.72 12.63
N ARG A 73 2.82 -9.92 12.66
CA ARG A 73 2.05 -9.61 11.46
C ARG A 73 1.80 -8.13 11.36
N MET A 74 1.93 -7.61 10.14
CA MET A 74 1.64 -6.22 9.80
C MET A 74 0.45 -6.18 8.85
N LEU A 75 -0.58 -5.42 9.22
CA LEU A 75 -1.67 -5.08 8.34
C LEU A 75 -1.29 -3.82 7.56
N VAL A 76 -1.22 -3.95 6.25
CA VAL A 76 -1.03 -2.84 5.32
C VAL A 76 -2.37 -2.51 4.71
N ARG A 77 -2.78 -1.24 4.80
CA ARG A 77 -3.97 -0.71 4.14
C ARG A 77 -3.55 0.35 3.14
N ALA A 78 -4.07 0.28 1.93
CA ALA A 78 -3.92 1.29 0.90
C ALA A 78 -5.28 1.92 0.61
N ASN A 79 -5.30 3.25 0.51
CA ASN A 79 -6.48 3.99 0.10
C ASN A 79 -6.06 4.94 -1.02
N ALA A 80 -6.60 4.73 -2.22
CA ALA A 80 -6.30 5.56 -3.37
C ALA A 80 -7.53 6.38 -3.77
N GLN A 81 -7.29 7.64 -4.14
CA GLN A 81 -8.30 8.62 -4.51
C GLN A 81 -7.86 9.35 -5.78
N PHE A 82 -8.79 9.52 -6.69
CA PHE A 82 -8.65 10.32 -7.89
C PHE A 82 -9.36 11.65 -7.68
N ASN A 83 -8.62 12.75 -7.64
CA ASN A 83 -9.12 14.08 -7.22
C ASN A 83 -9.85 14.04 -5.85
N VAL A 84 -11.16 13.75 -5.87
CA VAL A 84 -12.05 13.63 -4.70
C VAL A 84 -12.82 12.31 -4.66
N SER A 85 -12.71 11.48 -5.70
CA SER A 85 -13.42 10.22 -5.84
C SER A 85 -12.52 9.05 -5.44
N PRO A 86 -12.94 8.17 -4.52
CA PRO A 86 -12.17 6.98 -4.19
C PRO A 86 -12.02 6.08 -5.42
N ILE A 87 -10.82 5.52 -5.59
CA ILE A 87 -10.60 4.47 -6.59
C ILE A 87 -11.19 3.18 -6.01
N GLU A 88 -12.19 2.65 -6.70
CA GLU A 88 -12.91 1.42 -6.30
C GLU A 88 -12.54 0.24 -7.19
N ASP A 89 -11.71 0.46 -8.20
CA ASP A 89 -11.23 -0.59 -9.07
C ASP A 89 -10.23 -1.48 -8.30
N PRO A 90 -10.52 -2.79 -8.13
CA PRO A 90 -9.72 -3.68 -7.31
C PRO A 90 -8.36 -3.99 -7.96
N LYS A 91 -8.21 -3.87 -9.29
CA LYS A 91 -6.98 -4.20 -10.01
C LYS A 91 -5.82 -3.33 -9.53
N HIS A 92 -6.06 -2.03 -9.33
CA HIS A 92 -5.06 -1.09 -8.83
C HIS A 92 -4.47 -1.49 -7.48
N TYR A 93 -5.33 -1.92 -6.55
CA TYR A 93 -4.89 -2.39 -5.23
C TYR A 93 -4.18 -3.74 -5.33
N GLN A 94 -4.68 -4.66 -6.17
CA GLN A 94 -4.06 -5.97 -6.39
C GLN A 94 -2.64 -5.84 -6.96
N ASP A 95 -2.42 -4.97 -7.94
CA ASP A 95 -1.10 -4.71 -8.52
C ASP A 95 -0.13 -4.11 -7.48
N PHE A 96 -0.60 -3.15 -6.67
CA PHE A 96 0.18 -2.59 -5.57
C PHE A 96 0.58 -3.67 -4.57
N PHE A 97 -0.37 -4.47 -4.06
CA PHE A 97 -0.07 -5.48 -3.05
C PHE A 97 0.79 -6.63 -3.59
N SER A 98 0.65 -7.00 -4.87
CA SER A 98 1.50 -8.00 -5.50
C SER A 98 2.94 -7.50 -5.66
N SER A 99 3.12 -6.22 -5.98
CA SER A 99 4.44 -5.60 -6.10
C SER A 99 5.11 -5.43 -4.73
N LEU A 100 4.34 -5.03 -3.71
CA LEU A 100 4.79 -4.93 -2.33
C LEU A 100 5.21 -6.30 -1.76
N GLU A 101 4.45 -7.36 -2.04
CA GLU A 101 4.78 -8.73 -1.65
C GLU A 101 6.13 -9.17 -2.24
N LYS A 102 6.35 -8.90 -3.54
CA LYS A 102 7.64 -9.18 -4.18
C LYS A 102 8.78 -8.37 -3.56
N SER A 103 8.57 -7.09 -3.30
CA SER A 103 9.59 -6.23 -2.68
C SER A 103 9.97 -6.72 -1.27
N LEU A 104 8.99 -7.13 -0.48
CA LEU A 104 9.21 -7.70 0.86
C LEU A 104 9.94 -9.04 0.79
N PHE A 105 9.56 -9.93 -0.13
CA PHE A 105 10.24 -11.20 -0.35
C PHE A 105 11.70 -10.99 -0.73
N LEU A 106 11.98 -10.12 -1.70
CA LEU A 106 13.36 -9.80 -2.11
C LEU A 106 14.17 -9.19 -0.96
N THR A 107 13.56 -8.33 -0.15
CA THR A 107 14.23 -7.73 1.03
C THR A 107 14.54 -8.77 2.11
N ALA A 108 13.71 -9.79 2.26
CA ALA A 108 13.95 -10.89 3.20
C ALA A 108 15.11 -11.81 2.75
N HIS A 109 15.40 -11.88 1.45
CA HIS A 109 16.41 -12.77 0.88
C HIS A 109 17.68 -12.06 0.35
N ALA A 110 17.67 -10.74 0.19
CA ALA A 110 18.84 -9.97 -0.26
C ALA A 110 19.78 -9.55 0.89
N GLY A 111 19.50 -9.99 2.12
CA GLY A 111 20.26 -9.67 3.33
C GLY A 111 21.20 -10.78 3.83
N GLU A 112 21.55 -11.75 2.98
CA GLU A 112 22.57 -12.79 3.26
C GLU A 112 23.91 -12.46 2.58
#